data_AF-A0A255IGE7-F1
#
_entry.id   AF-A0A255IGE7-F1
#
_cell.length_a   1.000
_cell.length_b   1.000
_cell.length_c   1.000
_cell.angle_alpha   90.00
_cell.angle_beta   90.00
_cell.angle_gamma   90.00
#
_symmetry.space_group_name_H-M   'P 1'
#
loop_
_entity.id
_entity.type
_entity.pdbx_description
1 polymer ?
#
loop_
_entity_poly.entity_id
_entity_poly.type
_entity_poly.pdbx_seq_one_letter_code
_entity_poly.pdbx_strand_id
1 'polypeptide(L)'
;MGCLNKNHEYAISKLLKKYNYDAVLDILEDAGIENGDLYLIIQSCQYAVNFDFRTALNIIEKMSDSMLARREIQHLIINLKNLNLGEPEDILSELIENMKIQIINEEYIDFLGRLYRLKEALFKYIFVSTKESKTYKISMHGHMLSKKNILYTLKKKYNIYNGNLIHGVTQYVKKYVKNTKRMEKVMEILDSERLENLIRLRNESPVGHGFRGVSKEEIEDMYGNPMEVTKDLVKACELLDLGITMNKYDSINDIAIQLIGSYTIY
;
A
#
# COMPACT_ATOMS: atom_id res chain seq x y z
N MET A 1 -35.36 -9.92 -5.37
CA MET A 1 -34.41 -8.79 -5.33
C MET A 1 -34.08 -8.60 -3.87
N GLY A 2 -32.81 -8.78 -3.49
CA GLY A 2 -32.39 -8.61 -2.09
C GLY A 2 -32.65 -7.19 -1.58
N CYS A 3 -32.72 -7.03 -0.27
CA CYS A 3 -33.05 -5.74 0.34
C CYS A 3 -32.29 -5.50 1.64
N LEU A 4 -31.94 -4.23 1.88
CA LEU A 4 -31.23 -3.80 3.09
C LEU A 4 -32.19 -3.03 4.00
N ASN A 5 -32.14 -3.36 5.29
CA ASN A 5 -32.79 -2.58 6.33
C ASN A 5 -31.78 -1.60 6.96
N LYS A 6 -32.25 -0.67 7.78
CA LYS A 6 -31.40 0.34 8.44
C LYS A 6 -30.27 -0.25 9.29
N ASN A 7 -30.47 -1.43 9.88
CA ASN A 7 -29.42 -2.09 10.66
C ASN A 7 -28.31 -2.61 9.75
N HIS A 8 -28.65 -3.18 8.58
CA HIS A 8 -27.67 -3.59 7.57
C HIS A 8 -26.89 -2.39 7.05
N GLU A 9 -27.54 -1.29 6.70
CA GLU A 9 -26.87 -0.07 6.24
C GLU A 9 -25.87 0.46 7.28
N TYR A 10 -26.31 0.54 8.54
CA TYR A 10 -25.46 0.99 9.64
C TYR A 10 -24.25 0.06 9.83
N ALA A 11 -24.47 -1.25 9.81
CA ALA A 11 -23.42 -2.25 9.94
C ALA A 11 -22.41 -2.15 8.79
N ILE A 12 -22.87 -2.13 7.54
CA ILE A 12 -22.03 -1.98 6.35
C ILE A 12 -21.21 -0.69 6.42
N SER A 13 -21.83 0.45 6.79
CA SER A 13 -21.12 1.72 6.93
C SER A 13 -19.97 1.65 7.95
N LYS A 14 -20.16 0.92 9.07
CA LYS A 14 -19.11 0.71 10.08
C LYS A 14 -18.00 -0.21 9.57
N LEU A 15 -18.34 -1.25 8.82
CA LEU A 15 -17.38 -2.19 8.26
C LEU A 15 -16.54 -1.56 7.13
N LEU A 16 -17.15 -0.75 6.27
CA LEU A 16 -16.44 0.00 5.23
C LEU A 16 -15.43 0.98 5.82
N LYS A 17 -15.73 1.63 6.95
CA LYS A 17 -14.77 2.48 7.68
C LYS A 17 -13.55 1.72 8.20
N LYS A 18 -13.66 0.40 8.34
CA LYS A 18 -12.58 -0.53 8.71
C LYS A 18 -12.02 -1.30 7.52
N TYR A 19 -12.49 -1.03 6.30
CA TYR A 19 -12.14 -1.76 5.07
C TYR A 19 -12.37 -3.26 5.17
N ASN A 20 -13.32 -3.68 6.02
CA ASN A 20 -13.67 -5.09 6.17
C ASN A 20 -14.69 -5.47 5.10
N TYR A 21 -14.19 -5.63 3.88
CA TYR A 21 -15.00 -5.97 2.71
C TYR A 21 -15.60 -7.37 2.78
N ASP A 22 -14.92 -8.30 3.45
CA ASP A 22 -15.37 -9.68 3.65
C ASP A 22 -16.69 -9.71 4.41
N ALA A 23 -16.74 -9.08 5.60
CA ALA A 23 -17.96 -8.98 6.38
C ALA A 23 -19.07 -8.16 5.71
N VAL A 24 -18.72 -7.23 4.79
CA VAL A 24 -19.73 -6.53 3.99
C VAL A 24 -20.37 -7.48 2.98
N LEU A 25 -19.59 -8.34 2.33
CA LEU A 25 -20.11 -9.36 1.41
C LEU A 25 -21.04 -10.32 2.14
N ASP A 26 -20.65 -10.82 3.32
CA ASP A 26 -21.51 -11.69 4.14
C ASP A 26 -22.89 -11.07 4.38
N ILE A 27 -22.95 -9.79 4.75
CA ILE A 27 -24.23 -9.08 4.96
C ILE A 27 -25.02 -8.93 3.65
N LEU A 28 -24.35 -8.68 2.53
CA LEU A 28 -25.02 -8.57 1.23
C LEU A 28 -25.59 -9.92 0.79
N GLU A 29 -24.84 -11.01 0.98
CA GLU A 29 -25.28 -12.38 0.67
C GLU A 29 -26.45 -12.81 1.53
N ASP A 30 -26.39 -12.57 2.85
CA ASP A 30 -27.51 -12.80 3.78
C ASP A 30 -28.78 -12.01 3.40
N ALA A 31 -28.60 -10.83 2.80
CA ALA A 31 -29.68 -10.00 2.29
C ALA A 31 -30.17 -10.41 0.88
N GLY A 32 -29.58 -11.44 0.25
CA GLY A 32 -29.89 -11.91 -1.09
C GLY A 32 -29.36 -11.02 -2.22
N ILE A 33 -28.28 -10.27 -1.97
CA ILE A 33 -27.58 -9.40 -2.92
C ILE A 33 -26.24 -10.05 -3.27
N GLU A 34 -26.29 -11.06 -4.14
CA GLU A 34 -25.11 -11.85 -4.56
C GLU A 34 -24.56 -11.41 -5.93
N ASN A 35 -25.13 -10.36 -6.52
CA ASN A 35 -24.76 -9.86 -7.83
C ASN A 35 -25.07 -8.36 -7.99
N GLY A 36 -24.64 -7.81 -9.13
CA GLY A 36 -24.80 -6.39 -9.44
C GLY A 36 -23.62 -5.54 -8.98
N ASP A 37 -23.68 -4.25 -9.30
CA ASP A 37 -22.54 -3.34 -9.21
C ASP A 37 -22.05 -3.12 -7.77
N LEU A 38 -22.94 -3.11 -6.78
CA LEU A 38 -22.57 -3.03 -5.36
C LEU A 38 -21.76 -4.26 -4.92
N TYR A 39 -22.23 -5.46 -5.26
CA TYR A 39 -21.53 -6.69 -4.90
C TYR A 39 -20.16 -6.75 -5.60
N LEU A 40 -20.11 -6.46 -6.90
CA LEU A 40 -18.88 -6.50 -7.70
C LEU A 40 -17.81 -5.51 -7.19
N ILE A 41 -18.20 -4.27 -6.82
CA ILE A 41 -17.22 -3.28 -6.35
C ILE A 41 -16.65 -3.65 -4.97
N ILE A 42 -17.48 -4.18 -4.06
CA ILE A 42 -17.01 -4.66 -2.75
C ILE A 42 -16.11 -5.88 -2.93
N GLN A 43 -16.51 -6.84 -3.77
CA GLN A 43 -15.73 -8.04 -4.04
C GLN A 43 -14.37 -7.69 -4.68
N SER A 44 -14.35 -6.76 -5.64
CA SER A 44 -13.09 -6.26 -6.21
C SER A 44 -12.17 -5.67 -5.13
N CYS A 45 -12.72 -4.89 -4.19
CA CYS A 45 -11.96 -4.33 -3.09
C CYS A 45 -11.40 -5.39 -2.14
N GLN A 46 -12.18 -6.42 -1.80
CA GLN A 46 -11.75 -7.56 -0.98
C GLN A 46 -10.48 -8.22 -1.55
N TYR A 47 -10.43 -8.45 -2.86
CA TYR A 47 -9.24 -8.98 -3.52
C TYR A 47 -8.09 -7.96 -3.58
N ALA A 48 -8.39 -6.70 -3.88
CA ALA A 48 -7.37 -5.66 -4.03
C ALA A 48 -6.59 -5.40 -2.71
N VAL A 49 -7.28 -5.30 -1.56
CA VAL A 49 -6.61 -5.09 -0.26
C VAL A 49 -5.69 -6.26 0.13
N ASN A 50 -5.96 -7.44 -0.43
CA ASN A 50 -5.16 -8.66 -0.29
C ASN A 50 -4.10 -8.82 -1.38
N PHE A 51 -3.84 -7.77 -2.18
CA PHE A 51 -2.84 -7.74 -3.25
C PHE A 51 -3.13 -8.68 -4.43
N ASP A 52 -4.36 -9.22 -4.55
CA ASP A 52 -4.80 -9.95 -5.74
C ASP A 52 -5.43 -9.00 -6.77
N PHE A 53 -4.57 -8.19 -7.39
CA PHE A 53 -4.99 -7.18 -8.35
C PHE A 53 -5.53 -7.77 -9.66
N ARG A 54 -5.18 -9.02 -9.99
CA ARG A 54 -5.68 -9.69 -11.20
C ARG A 54 -7.13 -10.06 -11.02
N THR A 55 -7.46 -10.71 -9.91
CA THR A 55 -8.84 -11.09 -9.60
C THR A 55 -9.70 -9.85 -9.38
N ALA A 56 -9.18 -8.85 -8.65
CA ALA A 56 -9.86 -7.57 -8.47
C ALA A 56 -10.22 -6.88 -9.80
N LEU A 57 -9.27 -6.85 -10.75
CA LEU A 57 -9.50 -6.26 -12.08
C LEU A 57 -10.55 -7.04 -12.88
N ASN A 58 -10.44 -8.38 -12.90
CA ASN A 58 -11.39 -9.22 -13.61
C ASN A 58 -12.82 -9.10 -13.09
N ILE A 59 -12.99 -8.77 -11.81
CA ILE A 59 -14.31 -8.56 -11.19
C ILE A 59 -14.86 -7.19 -11.55
N ILE A 60 -14.07 -6.12 -11.40
CA ILE A 60 -14.55 -4.75 -11.63
C ILE A 60 -14.94 -4.53 -13.10
N GLU A 61 -14.29 -5.20 -14.04
CA GLU A 61 -14.61 -5.10 -15.47
C GLU A 61 -15.95 -5.77 -15.86
N LYS A 62 -16.61 -6.48 -14.93
CA LYS A 62 -17.94 -7.09 -15.13
C LYS A 62 -19.10 -6.18 -14.72
N MET A 63 -18.82 -4.99 -14.21
CA MET A 63 -19.86 -4.02 -13.82
C MET A 63 -20.66 -3.54 -15.03
N SER A 64 -21.81 -2.93 -14.77
CA SER A 64 -22.63 -2.35 -15.83
C SER A 64 -21.90 -1.23 -16.59
N ASP A 65 -22.24 -1.03 -17.87
CA ASP A 65 -21.66 0.05 -18.70
C ASP A 65 -21.80 1.43 -18.05
N SER A 66 -22.91 1.66 -17.36
CA SER A 66 -23.17 2.91 -16.64
C SER A 66 -22.16 3.17 -15.51
N MET A 67 -21.72 2.11 -14.84
CA MET A 67 -20.69 2.18 -13.79
C MET A 67 -19.29 2.26 -14.37
N LEU A 68 -19.00 1.49 -15.43
CA LEU A 68 -17.73 1.56 -16.15
C LEU A 68 -17.49 2.95 -16.80
N ALA A 69 -18.55 3.70 -17.07
CA ALA A 69 -18.47 5.08 -17.53
C ALA A 69 -18.14 6.10 -16.42
N ARG A 70 -18.29 5.73 -15.13
CA ARG A 70 -17.95 6.64 -14.01
C ARG A 70 -16.45 6.82 -13.91
N ARG A 71 -16.02 8.07 -13.73
CA ARG A 71 -14.60 8.45 -13.70
C ARG A 71 -13.83 7.72 -12.60
N GLU A 72 -14.44 7.56 -11.43
CA GLU A 72 -13.85 6.90 -10.27
C GLU A 72 -13.59 5.42 -10.53
N ILE A 73 -14.51 4.74 -11.22
CA ILE A 73 -14.36 3.34 -11.62
C ILE A 73 -13.30 3.20 -12.70
N GLN A 74 -13.25 4.11 -13.68
CA GLN A 74 -12.19 4.14 -14.69
C GLN A 74 -10.81 4.33 -14.05
N HIS A 75 -10.69 5.25 -13.08
CA HIS A 75 -9.46 5.45 -12.33
C HIS A 75 -9.06 4.18 -11.56
N LEU A 76 -10.01 3.49 -10.91
CA LEU A 76 -9.75 2.22 -10.22
C LEU A 76 -9.25 1.14 -11.19
N ILE A 77 -9.88 1.01 -12.37
CA ILE A 77 -9.46 0.04 -13.40
C ILE A 77 -8.03 0.34 -13.88
N ILE A 78 -7.71 1.60 -14.13
CA ILE A 78 -6.36 2.01 -14.54
C ILE A 78 -5.35 1.71 -13.42
N ASN A 79 -5.68 2.04 -12.17
CA ASN A 79 -4.85 1.73 -11.02
C ASN A 79 -4.59 0.21 -10.89
N LEU A 80 -5.63 -0.62 -10.98
CA LEU A 80 -5.48 -2.09 -10.95
C LEU A 80 -4.62 -2.63 -12.10
N LYS A 81 -4.72 -2.05 -13.30
CA LYS A 81 -3.83 -2.37 -14.42
C LYS A 81 -2.38 -1.99 -14.12
N ASN A 82 -2.15 -0.80 -13.60
CA ASN A 82 -0.83 -0.31 -13.23
C ASN A 82 -0.18 -1.15 -12.11
N LEU A 83 -0.95 -1.57 -11.11
CA LEU A 83 -0.50 -2.48 -10.04
C LEU A 83 -0.02 -3.83 -10.62
N ASN A 84 -0.76 -4.37 -11.58
CA ASN A 84 -0.35 -5.59 -12.28
C ASN A 84 0.93 -5.40 -13.12
N LEU A 85 1.12 -4.22 -13.72
CA LEU A 85 2.33 -3.85 -14.47
C LEU A 85 3.53 -3.49 -13.56
N GLY A 86 3.26 -3.27 -12.27
CA GLY A 86 4.27 -2.87 -11.29
C GLY A 86 4.67 -1.40 -11.42
N GLU A 87 3.77 -0.52 -11.82
CA GLU A 87 4.05 0.93 -11.85
C GLU A 87 4.41 1.41 -10.43
N PRO A 88 5.54 2.14 -10.25
CA PRO A 88 6.04 2.49 -8.92
C PRO A 88 5.06 3.29 -8.06
N GLU A 89 4.41 4.29 -8.63
CA GLU A 89 3.48 5.16 -7.90
C GLU A 89 2.28 4.38 -7.36
N ASP A 90 1.67 3.55 -8.21
CA ASP A 90 0.53 2.71 -7.82
C ASP A 90 0.92 1.67 -6.77
N ILE A 91 2.04 0.95 -6.95
CA ILE A 91 2.49 -0.07 -6.00
C ILE A 91 2.83 0.54 -4.63
N LEU A 92 3.49 1.69 -4.60
CA LEU A 92 3.86 2.36 -3.35
C LEU A 92 2.62 2.97 -2.68
N SER A 93 1.69 3.53 -3.46
CA SER A 93 0.38 4.00 -2.95
C SER A 93 -0.38 2.85 -2.31
N GLU A 94 -0.42 1.67 -2.95
CA GLU A 94 -1.09 0.49 -2.42
C GLU A 94 -0.51 0.01 -1.09
N LEU A 95 0.82 -0.01 -0.98
CA LEU A 95 1.48 -0.39 0.26
C LEU A 95 1.17 0.60 1.39
N ILE A 96 1.12 1.90 1.09
CA ILE A 96 0.79 2.95 2.06
C ILE A 96 -0.67 2.88 2.48
N GLU A 97 -1.60 2.67 1.55
CA GLU A 97 -3.00 2.44 1.90
C GLU A 97 -3.19 1.19 2.74
N ASN A 98 -2.52 0.09 2.41
CA ASN A 98 -2.59 -1.11 3.21
C ASN A 98 -2.00 -0.92 4.61
N MET A 99 -0.92 -0.13 4.76
CA MET A 99 -0.43 0.27 6.08
C MET A 99 -1.48 1.06 6.88
N LYS A 100 -2.19 1.99 6.23
CA LYS A 100 -3.30 2.73 6.85
C LYS A 100 -4.41 1.78 7.32
N ILE A 101 -4.78 0.79 6.50
CA ILE A 101 -5.78 -0.23 6.86
C ILE A 101 -5.34 -0.99 8.13
N GLN A 102 -4.09 -1.44 8.20
CA GLN A 102 -3.57 -2.15 9.38
C GLN A 102 -3.56 -1.28 10.63
N ILE A 103 -3.24 0.01 10.51
CA ILE A 103 -3.32 0.94 11.64
C ILE A 103 -4.77 1.07 12.14
N ILE A 104 -5.74 1.22 11.22
CA ILE A 104 -7.16 1.40 11.55
C ILE A 104 -7.75 0.14 12.21
N ASN A 105 -7.27 -1.03 11.81
CA ASN A 105 -7.70 -2.31 12.37
C ASN A 105 -6.84 -2.79 13.55
N GLU A 106 -5.90 -1.96 14.02
CA GLU A 106 -4.99 -2.27 15.15
C GLU A 106 -4.10 -3.51 14.90
N GLU A 107 -3.84 -3.82 13.64
CA GLU A 107 -3.00 -4.94 13.18
C GLU A 107 -1.51 -4.52 13.13
N TYR A 108 -0.96 -4.17 14.30
CA TYR A 108 0.35 -3.51 14.39
C TYR A 108 1.53 -4.39 13.95
N ILE A 109 1.45 -5.71 14.12
CA ILE A 109 2.48 -6.64 13.64
C ILE A 109 2.55 -6.59 12.12
N ASP A 110 1.40 -6.65 11.44
CA ASP A 110 1.33 -6.59 9.98
C ASP A 110 1.74 -5.20 9.46
N PHE A 111 1.32 -4.13 10.15
CA PHE A 111 1.79 -2.78 9.87
C PHE A 111 3.33 -2.69 9.85
N LEU A 112 4.01 -3.23 10.86
CA LEU A 112 5.48 -3.26 10.91
C LEU A 112 6.10 -4.07 9.76
N GLY A 113 5.47 -5.18 9.38
CA GLY A 113 5.86 -5.96 8.21
C GLY A 113 5.78 -5.16 6.91
N ARG A 114 4.68 -4.42 6.71
CA ARG A 114 4.47 -3.55 5.54
C ARG A 114 5.39 -2.34 5.54
N LEU A 115 5.65 -1.75 6.71
CA LEU A 115 6.62 -0.67 6.89
C LEU A 115 8.02 -1.08 6.39
N TYR A 116 8.52 -2.23 6.84
CA TYR A 116 9.82 -2.72 6.38
C TYR A 116 9.82 -2.97 4.87
N ARG A 117 8.73 -3.54 4.32
CA ARG A 117 8.59 -3.79 2.88
C ARG A 117 8.65 -2.49 2.08
N LEU A 118 7.96 -1.45 2.54
CA LEU A 118 7.93 -0.13 1.89
C LEU A 118 9.31 0.54 1.96
N LYS A 119 9.97 0.53 3.13
CA LYS A 119 11.35 1.04 3.27
C LYS A 119 12.29 0.33 2.30
N GLU A 120 12.28 -1.00 2.26
CA GLU A 120 13.12 -1.76 1.32
C GLU A 120 12.80 -1.42 -0.15
N ALA A 121 11.51 -1.26 -0.50
CA ALA A 121 11.07 -0.87 -1.84
C ALA A 121 11.59 0.52 -2.25
N LEU A 122 11.56 1.51 -1.34
CA LEU A 122 12.10 2.84 -1.59
C LEU A 122 13.62 2.81 -1.81
N PHE A 123 14.36 2.05 -1.02
CA PHE A 123 15.80 1.87 -1.25
C PHE A 123 16.10 1.22 -2.61
N LYS A 124 15.31 0.22 -3.03
CA LYS A 124 15.43 -0.37 -4.37
C LYS A 124 15.14 0.65 -5.47
N TYR A 125 14.08 1.44 -5.30
CA TYR A 125 13.70 2.48 -6.23
C TYR A 125 14.82 3.53 -6.37
N ILE A 126 15.31 4.08 -5.25
CA ILE A 126 16.41 5.05 -5.21
C ILE A 126 17.61 4.52 -5.98
N PHE A 127 18.04 3.28 -5.71
CA PHE A 127 19.19 2.71 -6.39
C PHE A 127 19.01 2.66 -7.91
N VAL A 128 17.86 2.17 -8.38
CA VAL A 128 17.61 2.04 -9.82
C VAL A 128 17.43 3.40 -10.47
N SER A 129 16.67 4.31 -9.87
CA SER A 129 16.37 5.64 -10.43
C SER A 129 17.60 6.55 -10.52
N THR A 130 18.57 6.41 -9.61
CA THR A 130 19.81 7.19 -9.66
C THR A 130 20.89 6.54 -10.52
N LYS A 131 20.80 5.24 -10.77
CA LYS A 131 21.78 4.49 -11.56
C LYS A 131 21.46 4.53 -13.05
N GLU A 132 20.19 4.37 -13.41
CA GLU A 132 19.75 4.25 -14.80
C GLU A 132 19.48 5.63 -15.43
N SER A 133 19.33 5.66 -16.76
CA SER A 133 18.97 6.90 -17.46
C SER A 133 17.54 7.33 -17.12
N LYS A 134 17.26 8.63 -17.24
CA LYS A 134 15.89 9.18 -17.05
C LYS A 134 14.83 8.57 -17.98
N THR A 135 15.26 7.96 -19.09
CA THR A 135 14.39 7.28 -20.06
C THR A 135 14.04 5.85 -19.66
N TYR A 136 14.70 5.29 -18.64
CA TYR A 136 14.42 3.95 -18.16
C TYR A 136 13.09 3.95 -17.39
N LYS A 137 12.11 3.22 -17.92
CA LYS A 137 10.83 3.01 -17.22
C LYS A 137 11.02 1.96 -16.12
N ILE A 138 10.96 2.41 -14.87
CA ILE A 138 11.07 1.54 -13.69
C ILE A 138 9.75 0.80 -13.50
N SER A 139 9.82 -0.52 -13.31
CA SER A 139 8.70 -1.34 -12.84
C SER A 139 9.13 -2.10 -11.59
N MET A 140 8.33 -2.05 -10.53
CA MET A 140 8.58 -2.67 -9.22
C MET A 140 8.67 -4.20 -9.27
N HIS A 141 8.12 -4.82 -10.32
CA HIS A 141 8.23 -6.26 -10.57
C HIS A 141 9.49 -6.62 -11.38
N GLY A 142 10.20 -5.61 -11.89
CA GLY A 142 11.35 -5.77 -12.78
C GLY A 142 12.57 -6.36 -12.08
N HIS A 143 13.34 -7.17 -12.83
CA HIS A 143 14.58 -7.79 -12.35
C HIS A 143 15.59 -6.78 -11.76
N MET A 144 15.57 -5.52 -12.24
CA MET A 144 16.48 -4.48 -11.77
C MET A 144 16.30 -4.14 -10.28
N LEU A 145 15.07 -4.23 -9.74
CA LEU A 145 14.80 -4.01 -8.32
C LEU A 145 15.04 -5.27 -7.45
N SER A 146 15.37 -6.41 -8.06
CA SER A 146 15.64 -7.61 -7.28
C SER A 146 16.85 -7.40 -6.37
N LYS A 147 16.72 -7.83 -5.10
CA LYS A 147 17.80 -7.72 -4.11
C LYS A 147 19.11 -8.32 -4.63
N LYS A 148 19.03 -9.48 -5.29
CA LYS A 148 20.18 -10.16 -5.89
C LYS A 148 20.90 -9.29 -6.94
N ASN A 149 20.15 -8.69 -7.87
CA ASN A 149 20.72 -7.85 -8.91
C ASN A 149 21.36 -6.58 -8.35
N ILE A 150 20.70 -5.92 -7.40
CA ILE A 150 21.23 -4.71 -6.76
C ILE A 150 22.52 -5.03 -6.00
N LEU A 151 22.52 -6.04 -5.13
CA LEU A 151 23.71 -6.42 -4.37
C LEU A 151 24.87 -6.85 -5.27
N TYR A 152 24.58 -7.59 -6.35
CA TYR A 152 25.58 -7.94 -7.36
C TYR A 152 26.18 -6.70 -8.03
N THR A 153 25.34 -5.74 -8.41
CA THR A 153 25.76 -4.48 -9.05
C THR A 153 26.58 -3.62 -8.09
N LEU A 154 26.15 -3.48 -6.83
CA LEU A 154 26.88 -2.79 -5.77
C LEU A 154 28.29 -3.37 -5.60
N LYS A 155 28.40 -4.70 -5.55
CA LYS A 155 29.69 -5.39 -5.46
C LYS A 155 30.56 -5.16 -6.68
N LYS A 156 30.03 -5.39 -7.89
CA LYS A 156 30.83 -5.43 -9.12
C LYS A 156 31.18 -4.06 -9.70
N LYS A 157 30.25 -3.10 -9.65
CA LYS A 157 30.42 -1.78 -10.26
C LYS A 157 30.88 -0.72 -9.25
N TYR A 158 30.48 -0.85 -7.99
CA TYR A 158 30.71 0.17 -6.97
C TYR A 158 31.64 -0.28 -5.84
N ASN A 159 32.13 -1.52 -5.87
CA ASN A 159 33.03 -2.08 -4.85
C ASN A 159 32.44 -2.00 -3.42
N ILE A 160 31.11 -2.15 -3.30
CA ILE A 160 30.37 -2.16 -2.03
C ILE A 160 30.02 -3.59 -1.67
N TYR A 161 30.60 -4.11 -0.59
CA TYR A 161 30.45 -5.48 -0.11
C TYR A 161 29.58 -5.50 1.15
N ASN A 162 28.27 -5.36 0.98
CA ASN A 162 27.32 -5.46 2.07
C ASN A 162 26.20 -6.45 1.72
N GLY A 163 25.88 -7.40 2.61
CA GLY A 163 24.80 -8.36 2.42
C GLY A 163 23.41 -7.78 2.71
N ASN A 164 23.35 -6.67 3.44
CA ASN A 164 22.11 -5.94 3.71
C ASN A 164 21.88 -4.90 2.61
N LEU A 165 20.73 -5.00 1.95
CA LEU A 165 20.37 -4.16 0.82
C LEU A 165 20.30 -2.67 1.19
N ILE A 166 19.60 -2.36 2.28
CA ILE A 166 19.39 -0.98 2.75
C ILE A 166 20.75 -0.33 3.05
N HIS A 167 21.61 -1.03 3.80
CA HIS A 167 22.94 -0.52 4.14
C HIS A 167 23.83 -0.36 2.90
N GLY A 168 23.81 -1.33 1.98
CA GLY A 168 24.56 -1.26 0.73
C GLY A 168 24.12 -0.09 -0.16
N VAL A 169 22.82 0.14 -0.29
CA VAL A 169 22.29 1.28 -1.05
C VAL A 169 22.60 2.60 -0.33
N THR A 170 22.52 2.65 1.00
CA THR A 170 22.90 3.85 1.78
C THR A 170 24.36 4.24 1.53
N GLN A 171 25.28 3.28 1.53
CA GLN A 171 26.69 3.52 1.19
C GLN A 171 26.85 4.00 -0.26
N TYR A 172 26.07 3.44 -1.18
CA TYR A 172 26.06 3.87 -2.57
C TYR A 172 25.57 5.32 -2.73
N VAL A 173 24.47 5.69 -2.08
CA VAL A 173 23.93 7.06 -2.12
C VAL A 173 24.97 8.04 -1.58
N LYS A 174 25.55 7.77 -0.40
CA LYS A 174 26.55 8.63 0.23
C LYS A 174 27.81 8.84 -0.63
N LYS A 175 28.22 7.83 -1.40
CA LYS A 175 29.49 7.86 -2.15
C LYS A 175 29.34 8.26 -3.62
N TYR A 176 28.22 7.95 -4.25
CA TYR A 176 28.08 8.01 -5.72
C TYR A 176 26.89 8.83 -6.22
N VAL A 177 25.90 9.14 -5.37
CA VAL A 177 24.76 9.96 -5.76
C VAL A 177 25.05 11.42 -5.41
N LYS A 178 24.67 12.35 -6.29
CA LYS A 178 24.88 13.78 -6.07
C LYS A 178 24.18 14.20 -4.79
N ASN A 179 24.94 14.83 -3.89
CA ASN A 179 24.39 15.34 -2.64
C ASN A 179 23.50 16.55 -2.93
N THR A 180 22.19 16.35 -2.88
CA THR A 180 21.18 17.39 -3.05
C THR A 180 20.37 17.49 -1.77
N LYS A 181 19.93 18.69 -1.41
CA LYS A 181 19.04 18.91 -0.24
C LYS A 181 17.82 18.00 -0.25
N ARG A 182 17.34 17.64 -1.45
CA ARG A 182 16.22 16.72 -1.64
C ARG A 182 16.58 15.29 -1.22
N MET A 183 17.69 14.76 -1.73
CA MET A 183 18.16 13.42 -1.38
C MET A 183 18.59 13.32 0.09
N GLU A 184 19.21 14.38 0.64
CA GLU A 184 19.53 14.45 2.08
C GLU A 184 18.28 14.24 2.93
N LYS A 185 17.21 14.98 2.64
CA LYS A 185 15.92 14.83 3.35
C LYS A 185 15.28 13.45 3.19
N VAL A 186 15.37 12.85 2.01
CA VAL A 186 14.89 11.47 1.80
C VAL A 186 15.64 10.52 2.73
N MET A 187 16.96 10.62 2.77
CA MET A 187 17.79 9.78 3.63
C MET A 187 17.56 10.08 5.12
N GLU A 188 17.35 11.33 5.51
CA GLU A 188 16.99 11.72 6.89
C GLU A 188 15.70 11.05 7.36
N ILE A 189 14.67 10.98 6.50
CA ILE A 189 13.42 10.29 6.81
C ILE A 189 13.66 8.77 6.93
N LEU A 190 14.28 8.18 5.89
CA LEU A 190 14.40 6.72 5.77
C LEU A 190 15.41 6.10 6.74
N ASP A 191 16.45 6.84 7.15
CA ASP A 191 17.47 6.42 8.12
C ASP A 191 17.25 7.07 9.50
N SER A 192 16.09 7.70 9.74
CA SER A 192 15.79 8.29 11.05
C SER A 192 15.83 7.25 12.16
N GLU A 193 16.34 7.65 13.33
CA GLU A 193 16.44 6.77 14.51
C GLU A 193 15.07 6.22 14.92
N ARG A 194 14.02 7.05 14.86
CA ARG A 194 12.64 6.65 15.13
C ARG A 194 12.20 5.51 14.20
N LEU A 195 12.50 5.60 12.90
CA LEU A 195 12.13 4.56 11.93
C LEU A 195 12.95 3.28 12.15
N GLU A 196 14.24 3.41 12.45
CA GLU A 196 15.10 2.27 12.79
C GLU A 196 14.61 1.53 14.05
N ASN A 197 14.10 2.26 15.05
CA ASN A 197 13.52 1.65 16.25
C ASN A 197 12.28 0.80 15.91
N LEU A 198 11.41 1.27 15.00
CA LEU A 198 10.29 0.45 14.50
C LEU A 198 10.77 -0.78 13.72
N ILE A 199 11.86 -0.68 12.95
CA ILE A 199 12.45 -1.84 12.26
C ILE A 199 13.03 -2.85 13.26
N ARG A 200 13.60 -2.39 14.38
CA ARG A 200 14.06 -3.27 15.46
C ARG A 200 12.87 -3.98 16.12
N LEU A 201 11.82 -3.24 16.46
CA LEU A 201 10.58 -3.81 16.99
C LEU A 201 10.00 -4.88 16.06
N ARG A 202 9.97 -4.60 14.75
CA ARG A 202 9.58 -5.57 13.71
C ARG A 202 10.43 -6.84 13.79
N ASN A 203 11.74 -6.72 13.91
CA ASN A 203 12.65 -7.87 13.93
C ASN A 203 12.44 -8.77 15.16
N GLU A 204 12.05 -8.20 16.29
CA GLU A 204 11.72 -8.92 17.53
C GLU A 204 10.33 -9.57 17.50
N SER A 205 9.46 -9.19 16.56
CA SER A 205 8.09 -9.69 16.41
C SER A 205 7.97 -10.92 15.48
N PRO A 206 6.82 -11.63 15.47
CA PRO A 206 6.55 -12.79 14.62
C PRO A 206 6.70 -12.55 13.11
N VAL A 207 6.39 -11.35 12.61
CA VAL A 207 6.58 -11.01 11.18
C VAL A 207 8.06 -10.86 10.81
N GLY A 208 8.94 -10.79 11.82
CA GLY A 208 10.39 -10.69 11.71
C GLY A 208 11.09 -12.00 11.96
N HIS A 209 11.86 -12.04 13.05
CA HIS A 209 12.67 -13.19 13.45
C HIS A 209 12.45 -13.57 14.92
N GLY A 210 11.58 -12.85 15.64
CA GLY A 210 11.28 -13.11 17.05
C GLY A 210 9.82 -13.47 17.27
N PHE A 211 9.36 -13.34 18.52
CA PHE A 211 8.02 -13.72 18.96
C PHE A 211 7.37 -12.68 19.88
N ARG A 212 7.95 -11.47 19.97
CA ARG A 212 7.44 -10.39 20.82
C ARG A 212 6.13 -9.84 20.24
N GLY A 213 5.12 -9.67 21.08
CA GLY A 213 3.91 -8.92 20.73
C GLY A 213 4.23 -7.44 20.48
N VAL A 214 3.30 -6.72 19.86
CA VAL A 214 3.45 -5.29 19.57
C VAL A 214 2.17 -4.57 19.94
N SER A 215 2.27 -3.58 20.83
CA SER A 215 1.14 -2.72 21.19
C SER A 215 1.20 -1.37 20.45
N LYS A 216 0.09 -0.64 20.49
CA LYS A 216 0.00 0.71 19.95
C LYS A 216 0.92 1.68 20.70
N GLU A 217 0.93 1.58 22.03
CA GLU A 217 1.68 2.44 22.93
C GLU A 217 3.19 2.34 22.65
N GLU A 218 3.69 1.13 22.38
CA GLU A 218 5.10 0.94 22.02
C GLU A 218 5.47 1.68 20.73
N ILE A 219 4.58 1.70 19.73
CA ILE A 219 4.80 2.46 18.49
C ILE A 219 4.72 3.96 18.78
N GLU A 220 3.76 4.38 19.62
CA GLU A 220 3.58 5.78 20.00
C GLU A 220 4.77 6.34 20.79
N ASP A 221 5.40 5.54 21.65
CA ASP A 221 6.60 5.95 22.38
C ASP A 221 7.81 6.09 21.45
N MET A 222 7.93 5.23 20.43
CA MET A 222 9.08 5.24 19.50
C MET A 222 8.93 6.27 18.38
N TYR A 223 7.72 6.45 17.86
CA TYR A 223 7.44 7.22 16.65
C TYR A 223 6.26 8.18 16.80
N GLY A 224 5.52 8.22 17.90
CA GLY A 224 4.27 8.97 17.96
C GLY A 224 3.15 8.27 17.19
N ASN A 225 2.12 9.02 16.78
CA ASN A 225 0.93 8.42 16.18
C ASN A 225 1.31 7.53 14.98
N PRO A 226 0.84 6.27 14.88
CA PRO A 226 1.22 5.37 13.79
C PRO A 226 0.95 5.93 12.37
N MET A 227 -0.04 6.82 12.22
CA MET A 227 -0.33 7.52 10.96
C MET A 227 0.71 8.59 10.60
N GLU A 228 1.56 9.04 11.53
CA GLU A 228 2.69 9.91 11.20
C GLU A 228 3.75 9.16 10.39
N VAL A 229 3.94 7.86 10.66
CA VAL A 229 4.86 7.01 9.89
C VAL A 229 4.47 7.01 8.41
N THR A 230 3.18 6.87 8.08
CA THR A 230 2.73 6.87 6.68
C THR A 230 2.92 8.24 6.03
N LYS A 231 2.70 9.34 6.76
CA LYS A 231 2.92 10.71 6.26
C LYS A 231 4.40 10.97 5.95
N ASP A 232 5.31 10.55 6.81
CA ASP A 232 6.75 10.71 6.59
C ASP A 232 7.21 9.89 5.37
N LEU A 233 6.70 8.67 5.20
CA LEU A 233 7.02 7.85 4.03
C LEU A 233 6.42 8.40 2.73
N VAL A 234 5.20 8.94 2.76
CA VAL A 234 4.64 9.71 1.64
C VAL A 234 5.54 10.89 1.31
N LYS A 235 6.04 11.59 2.34
CA LYS A 235 6.95 12.72 2.12
C LYS A 235 8.24 12.28 1.43
N ALA A 236 8.79 11.13 1.80
CA ALA A 236 9.94 10.56 1.11
C ALA A 236 9.62 10.23 -0.36
N CYS A 237 8.44 9.66 -0.66
CA CYS A 237 7.99 9.42 -2.03
C CYS A 237 7.85 10.70 -2.84
N GLU A 238 7.21 11.74 -2.30
CA GLU A 238 7.11 13.06 -2.95
C GLU A 238 8.50 13.64 -3.24
N LEU A 239 9.43 13.52 -2.29
CA LEU A 239 10.82 13.92 -2.46
C LEU A 239 11.60 13.00 -3.42
N LEU A 240 10.98 11.96 -3.98
CA LEU A 240 11.52 11.12 -5.06
C LEU A 240 10.78 11.31 -6.39
N ASP A 241 9.92 12.34 -6.50
CA ASP A 241 9.06 12.61 -7.67
C ASP A 241 8.03 11.49 -7.92
N LEU A 242 7.56 10.83 -6.86
CA LEU A 242 6.51 9.82 -6.93
C LEU A 242 5.19 10.41 -6.42
N GLY A 243 4.17 10.42 -7.28
CA GLY A 243 2.80 10.79 -6.91
C GLY A 243 2.13 9.69 -6.08
N ILE A 244 1.86 9.96 -4.80
CA ILE A 244 1.20 8.99 -3.92
C ILE A 244 -0.27 9.35 -3.69
N THR A 245 -1.14 8.35 -3.78
CA THR A 245 -2.57 8.46 -3.44
C THR A 245 -2.88 7.64 -2.18
N MET A 246 -3.79 8.13 -1.32
CA MET A 246 -4.10 7.52 -0.01
C MET A 246 -5.61 7.42 0.31
N ASN A 247 -6.45 7.74 -0.67
CA ASN A 247 -7.89 7.86 -0.54
C ASN A 247 -8.65 7.05 -1.59
N LYS A 248 -8.00 6.09 -2.27
CA LYS A 248 -8.62 5.21 -3.26
C LYS A 248 -9.77 4.45 -2.60
N TYR A 249 -9.50 3.68 -1.55
CA TYR A 249 -10.56 2.92 -0.88
C TYR A 249 -11.62 3.79 -0.21
N ASP A 250 -11.28 4.97 0.29
CA ASP A 250 -12.26 5.92 0.84
C ASP A 250 -13.26 6.36 -0.25
N SER A 251 -12.73 6.74 -1.41
CA SER A 251 -13.53 7.17 -2.55
C SER A 251 -14.43 6.04 -3.07
N ILE A 252 -13.93 4.80 -3.08
CA ILE A 252 -14.71 3.63 -3.49
C ILE A 252 -15.78 3.27 -2.45
N ASN A 253 -15.47 3.40 -1.16
CA ASN A 253 -16.45 3.19 -0.08
C ASN A 253 -17.59 4.20 -0.16
N ASP A 254 -17.32 5.45 -0.51
CA ASP A 254 -18.36 6.47 -0.73
C ASP A 254 -19.30 6.08 -1.88
N ILE A 255 -18.77 5.51 -2.97
CA ILE A 255 -19.59 4.98 -4.08
C ILE A 255 -20.42 3.79 -3.60
N ALA A 256 -19.84 2.86 -2.84
CA ALA A 256 -20.58 1.73 -2.30
C ALA A 256 -21.74 2.20 -1.40
N ILE A 257 -21.53 3.21 -0.56
CA ILE A 257 -22.57 3.82 0.27
C ILE A 257 -23.69 4.43 -0.59
N GLN A 258 -23.36 5.09 -1.69
CA GLN A 258 -24.38 5.60 -2.63
C GLN A 258 -25.20 4.47 -3.26
N LEU A 259 -24.54 3.37 -3.63
CA LEU A 259 -25.20 2.20 -4.22
C LEU A 259 -26.09 1.47 -3.22
N ILE A 260 -25.74 1.43 -1.93
CA ILE A 260 -26.58 0.84 -0.88
C ILE A 260 -27.98 1.47 -0.87
N GLY A 261 -28.07 2.78 -1.10
CA GLY A 261 -29.34 3.51 -1.13
C GLY A 261 -30.35 3.02 -2.18
N SER A 262 -29.93 2.26 -3.20
CA SER A 262 -30.84 1.65 -4.18
C SER A 262 -31.43 0.32 -3.72
N TYR A 263 -30.93 -0.26 -2.62
CA TYR A 263 -31.37 -1.53 -2.04
C TYR A 263 -32.16 -1.36 -0.73
N THR A 264 -32.30 -0.12 -0.24
CA THR A 264 -32.96 0.19 1.02
C THR A 264 -34.49 0.17 0.87
N ILE A 265 -35.16 -0.56 1.77
CA ILE A 265 -36.61 -0.46 1.92
C ILE A 265 -36.92 0.60 2.99
N TYR A 266 -37.71 1.60 2.62
CA TYR A 266 -38.25 2.61 3.54
C TYR A 266 -39.42 2.07 4.35
#